data_AF-A0A9E3DDK5-F1
#
_entry.id   AF-A0A9E3DDK5-F1
#
_cell.length_a   1.000
_cell.length_b   1.000
_cell.length_c   1.000
_cell.angle_alpha   90.00
_cell.angle_beta   90.00
_cell.angle_gamma   90.00
#
_symmetry.space_group_name_H-M   'P 1'
#
loop_
_entity.id
_entity.type
_entity.pdbx_description
1 polymer ?
#
loop_
_entity_poly.entity_id
_entity_poly.type
_entity_poly.pdbx_seq_one_letter_code
_entity_poly.pdbx_strand_id
1 'polypeptide(L)'
;MPDFAALSHVGNSTDVPSTPDEVTIELNGRSTVVPYSQGDTLLQTARMAGLGAPSSCEVGSCGTCMARLTEGSARMINNDALEPDEVDEGWVLTCQALPTSRTVRVVYE
;
A
#
# COMPACT_ATOMS: atom_id res chain seq x y z
N MET A 1 10.79 -48.62 8.21
CA MET A 1 10.94 -47.26 8.77
C MET A 1 9.84 -46.41 8.17
N PRO A 2 9.03 -45.71 8.98
CA PRO A 2 7.66 -45.36 8.63
C PRO A 2 7.52 -44.02 7.90
N ASP A 3 6.62 -44.06 6.91
CA ASP A 3 5.73 -43.03 6.34
C ASP A 3 5.94 -41.54 6.61
N PHE A 4 6.25 -40.81 5.53
CA PHE A 4 5.93 -39.40 5.32
C PHE A 4 4.43 -39.25 5.02
N ALA A 5 3.60 -39.36 6.05
CA ALA A 5 2.18 -39.06 5.94
C ALA A 5 1.94 -37.55 6.11
N ALA A 6 1.20 -37.00 5.15
CA ALA A 6 0.68 -35.65 5.07
C ALA A 6 -0.04 -35.20 6.36
N LEU A 7 -0.22 -33.88 6.52
CA LEU A 7 -1.54 -33.27 6.66
C LEU A 7 -1.42 -31.74 6.67
N SER A 8 -1.71 -31.18 5.49
CA SER A 8 -2.09 -29.80 5.25
C SER A 8 -3.07 -29.30 6.31
N HIS A 9 -2.66 -28.30 7.09
CA HIS A 9 -3.60 -27.42 7.78
C HIS A 9 -3.78 -26.17 6.92
N VAL A 10 -4.64 -26.27 5.90
CA VAL A 10 -5.23 -25.08 5.29
C VAL A 10 -6.41 -24.70 6.18
N GLY A 11 -6.14 -23.82 7.15
CA GLY A 11 -7.18 -23.17 7.92
C GLY A 11 -8.00 -22.29 6.99
N ASN A 12 -9.25 -22.71 6.73
CA ASN A 12 -10.24 -21.90 6.05
C ASN A 12 -10.71 -20.78 7.00
N SER A 13 -9.92 -19.72 7.11
CA SER A 13 -10.39 -18.46 7.67
C SER A 13 -11.03 -17.66 6.54
N THR A 14 -12.35 -17.61 6.54
CA THR A 14 -13.11 -16.56 5.84
C THR A 14 -12.91 -15.26 6.61
N ASP A 15 -11.66 -14.79 6.67
CA ASP A 15 -11.39 -13.38 6.92
C ASP A 15 -11.69 -12.69 5.59
N VAL A 16 -12.67 -11.81 5.56
CA VAL A 16 -12.85 -10.97 4.40
C VAL A 16 -11.61 -10.09 4.36
N PRO A 17 -10.64 -10.27 3.44
CA PRO A 17 -9.48 -9.42 3.45
C PRO A 17 -9.96 -7.99 3.26
N SER A 18 -9.69 -7.16 4.26
CA SER A 18 -9.91 -5.71 4.18
C SER A 18 -8.81 -5.06 3.33
N THR A 19 -7.90 -5.85 2.79
CA THR A 19 -6.77 -5.44 1.95
C THR A 19 -7.06 -5.76 0.48
N PRO A 20 -6.52 -4.98 -0.47
CA PRO A 20 -6.73 -5.20 -1.89
C PRO A 20 -5.87 -6.35 -2.40
N ASP A 21 -6.28 -7.00 -3.49
CA ASP A 21 -5.40 -7.95 -4.23
C ASP A 21 -4.41 -7.19 -5.14
N GLU A 22 -4.83 -6.03 -5.63
CA GLU A 22 -4.06 -5.15 -6.52
C GLU A 22 -4.29 -3.69 -6.14
N VAL A 23 -3.26 -2.86 -6.31
CA VAL A 23 -3.37 -1.40 -6.16
C VAL A 23 -3.09 -0.73 -7.49
N THR A 24 -3.76 0.40 -7.76
CA THR A 24 -3.44 1.23 -8.92
C THR A 24 -2.55 2.38 -8.51
N ILE A 25 -1.42 2.50 -9.20
CA ILE A 25 -0.44 3.56 -8.96
C ILE A 25 -0.30 4.38 -10.22
N GLU A 26 -0.59 5.67 -10.11
CA GLU A 26 -0.36 6.63 -11.17
C GLU A 26 0.89 7.45 -10.87
N LEU A 27 1.85 7.39 -11.78
CA LEU A 27 3.14 8.08 -11.67
C LEU A 27 3.47 8.71 -13.02
N ASN A 28 3.77 10.01 -13.04
CA ASN A 28 4.04 10.78 -14.26
C ASN A 28 2.91 10.66 -15.30
N GLY A 29 1.65 10.70 -14.85
CA GLY A 29 0.46 10.55 -15.70
C GLY A 29 0.24 9.14 -16.26
N ARG A 30 0.99 8.14 -15.80
CA ARG A 30 0.84 6.74 -16.22
C ARG A 30 0.29 5.89 -15.08
N SER A 31 -0.94 5.43 -15.26
CA SER A 31 -1.60 4.46 -14.38
C SER A 31 -1.08 3.03 -14.61
N THR A 32 -0.64 2.36 -13.54
CA THR A 32 -0.18 0.97 -13.54
C THR A 32 -0.89 0.20 -12.43
N VAL A 33 -1.51 -0.93 -12.76
CA VAL A 33 -2.10 -1.85 -11.78
C VAL A 33 -1.02 -2.84 -11.35
N VAL A 34 -0.82 -3.00 -10.05
CA VAL A 34 0.26 -3.80 -9.49
C VAL A 34 -0.27 -4.74 -8.40
N PRO A 35 0.25 -5.98 -8.31
CA PRO A 35 -0.16 -6.92 -7.27
C PRO A 35 0.24 -6.38 -5.90
N TYR A 36 -0.65 -6.52 -4.93
CA TYR A 36 -0.42 -6.13 -3.54
C TYR A 36 -0.03 -7.35 -2.70
N SER A 37 1.04 -7.24 -1.92
CA SER A 37 1.33 -8.22 -0.88
C SER A 37 0.90 -7.66 0.47
N GLN A 38 0.17 -8.46 1.23
CA GLN A 38 -0.35 -8.04 2.53
C GLN A 38 0.76 -7.57 3.46
N GLY A 39 0.59 -6.37 4.02
CA GLY A 39 1.54 -5.76 4.95
C GLY A 39 2.54 -4.81 4.30
N ASP A 40 2.60 -4.77 2.96
CA ASP A 40 3.40 -3.76 2.27
C ASP A 40 2.75 -2.38 2.32
N THR A 41 3.60 -1.37 2.36
CA THR A 41 3.20 0.02 2.12
C THR A 41 3.02 0.27 0.63
N LEU A 42 2.24 1.30 0.28
CA LEU A 42 2.03 1.69 -1.12
C LEU A 42 3.34 1.99 -1.85
N LEU A 43 4.34 2.57 -1.17
CA LEU A 43 5.67 2.77 -1.75
C LEU A 43 6.40 1.45 -2.01
N GLN A 44 6.35 0.48 -1.08
CA GLN A 44 6.95 -0.84 -1.30
C GLN A 44 6.29 -1.55 -2.48
N THR A 45 4.96 -1.50 -2.58
CA THR A 45 4.23 -2.07 -3.71
C THR A 45 4.65 -1.42 -5.04
N ALA A 46 4.80 -0.09 -5.08
CA ALA A 46 5.31 0.63 -6.25
C ALA A 46 6.71 0.13 -6.67
N ARG A 47 7.61 0.04 -5.70
CA ARG A 47 9.02 -0.35 -5.93
C ARG A 47 9.15 -1.79 -6.41
N MET A 48 8.39 -2.72 -5.83
CA MET A 48 8.38 -4.12 -6.28
C MET A 48 7.88 -4.27 -7.73
N ALA A 49 6.99 -3.38 -8.17
CA ALA A 49 6.55 -3.30 -9.56
C ALA A 49 7.53 -2.57 -10.49
N GLY A 50 8.69 -2.12 -9.97
CA GLY A 50 9.69 -1.37 -10.74
C GLY A 50 9.29 0.09 -11.02
N LEU A 51 8.30 0.63 -10.30
CA LEU A 51 7.91 2.03 -10.41
C LEU A 51 8.86 2.90 -9.57
N GLY A 52 9.45 3.91 -10.21
CA GLY A 52 10.37 4.86 -9.57
C GLY A 52 9.65 5.92 -8.73
N ALA A 53 8.82 5.50 -7.78
CA ALA A 53 8.09 6.41 -6.91
C ALA A 53 9.07 7.27 -6.06
N PRO A 54 8.86 8.59 -5.99
CA PRO A 54 9.76 9.49 -5.26
C PRO A 54 9.77 9.15 -3.77
N SER A 55 10.95 9.16 -3.16
CA SER A 55 11.13 8.81 -1.74
C SER A 55 12.48 9.30 -1.21
N SER A 56 12.56 9.54 0.09
CA SER A 56 13.80 9.97 0.76
C SER A 56 13.96 9.37 2.17
N CYS A 57 13.14 9.77 3.15
CA CYS A 57 13.32 9.35 4.53
C CYS A 57 12.73 7.98 4.87
N GLU A 58 11.62 7.60 4.22
CA GLU A 58 10.86 6.36 4.47
C GLU A 58 10.38 6.14 5.92
N VAL A 59 10.35 7.19 6.74
CA VAL A 59 9.89 7.14 8.13
C VAL A 59 8.71 8.08 8.43
N GLY A 60 8.24 8.83 7.43
CA GLY A 60 7.04 9.67 7.55
C GLY A 60 7.30 11.16 7.87
N SER A 61 8.53 11.65 7.74
CA SER A 61 8.91 13.02 8.16
C SER A 61 9.26 14.01 7.04
N CYS A 62 9.50 13.56 5.81
CA CYS A 62 10.00 14.44 4.73
C CYS A 62 9.00 14.82 3.63
N GLY A 63 7.86 14.12 3.51
CA GLY A 63 6.87 14.38 2.45
C GLY A 63 7.27 13.97 1.01
N THR A 64 8.51 13.55 0.71
CA THR A 64 8.93 13.20 -0.67
C THR A 64 8.09 12.11 -1.34
N CYS A 65 7.53 11.19 -0.54
CA CYS A 65 6.67 10.10 -1.04
C CYS A 65 5.18 10.43 -1.00
N MET A 66 4.82 11.71 -0.88
CA MET A 66 3.44 12.16 -0.83
C MET A 66 2.73 11.79 -2.14
N ALA A 67 1.50 11.31 -2.02
CA ALA A 67 0.61 11.02 -3.14
C ALA A 67 -0.83 11.26 -2.69
N ARG A 68 -1.73 11.41 -3.65
CA ARG A 68 -3.17 11.53 -3.38
C ARG A 68 -3.87 10.18 -3.50
N LEU A 69 -4.55 9.77 -2.45
CA LEU A 69 -5.48 8.64 -2.45
C LEU A 69 -6.79 9.06 -3.11
N THR A 70 -7.02 8.58 -4.33
CA THR A 70 -8.20 8.95 -5.14
C THR A 70 -9.31 7.91 -5.09
N GLU A 71 -9.00 6.70 -4.63
CA GLU A 71 -9.96 5.61 -4.47
C GLU A 71 -9.52 4.73 -3.29
N GLY A 72 -10.49 4.28 -2.49
CA GLY A 72 -10.24 3.40 -1.36
C GLY A 72 -9.85 4.12 -0.06
N SER A 73 -9.20 3.37 0.83
CA SER A 73 -8.71 3.83 2.12
C SER A 73 -7.34 3.22 2.42
N ALA A 74 -6.51 3.98 3.14
CA ALA A 74 -5.25 3.50 3.69
C ALA A 74 -5.05 4.11 5.09
N ARG A 75 -4.35 3.39 5.98
CA ARG A 75 -3.88 3.94 7.25
C ARG A 75 -2.41 4.30 7.15
N MET A 76 -2.00 5.42 7.71
CA MET A 76 -0.58 5.74 7.86
C MET A 76 -0.05 5.17 9.17
N ILE A 77 1.14 4.55 9.13
CA ILE A 77 1.85 4.06 10.31
C ILE A 77 2.36 5.25 11.13
N ASN A 78 3.01 6.21 10.45
CA ASN A 78 3.46 7.49 11.01
C ASN A 78 3.12 8.61 10.03
N ASN A 79 2.86 9.81 10.56
CA ASN A 79 2.69 11.02 9.78
C ASN A 79 3.19 12.23 10.58
N ASP A 80 4.43 12.66 10.31
CA ASP A 80 5.03 13.88 10.88
C ASP A 80 5.16 15.00 9.83
N ALA A 81 4.69 14.77 8.60
CA ALA A 81 4.91 15.65 7.46
C ALA A 81 3.64 16.32 6.91
N LEU A 82 2.47 15.66 7.01
CA LEU A 82 1.21 16.19 6.50
C LEU A 82 0.37 16.78 7.64
N GLU A 83 -0.23 17.93 7.39
CA GLU A 83 -1.25 18.52 8.26
C GLU A 83 -2.56 17.72 8.21
N PRO A 84 -3.41 17.81 9.24
CA PRO A 84 -4.69 17.09 9.27
C PRO A 84 -5.59 17.39 8.05
N ASP A 85 -5.66 18.65 7.63
CA ASP A 85 -6.47 19.05 6.48
C ASP A 85 -5.97 18.40 5.17
N GLU A 86 -4.66 18.25 5.00
CA GLU A 86 -4.08 17.54 3.85
C GLU A 86 -4.48 16.06 3.87
N VAL A 87 -4.46 15.41 5.03
CA VAL A 87 -4.91 14.02 5.17
C VAL A 87 -6.40 13.88 4.85
N ASP A 88 -7.23 14.83 5.29
CA ASP A 88 -8.66 14.87 5.02
C ASP A 88 -8.97 15.11 3.53
N GLU A 89 -8.09 15.83 2.81
CA GLU A 89 -8.15 15.98 1.35
C GLU A 89 -7.70 14.74 0.55
N GLY A 90 -7.24 13.70 1.25
CA GLY A 90 -6.82 12.42 0.71
C GLY A 90 -5.31 12.31 0.47
N TRP A 91 -4.48 13.22 0.99
CA TRP A 91 -3.03 13.10 0.88
C TRP A 91 -2.49 12.04 1.84
N VAL A 92 -1.55 11.24 1.35
CA VAL A 92 -0.92 10.17 2.12
C VAL A 92 0.58 10.12 1.89
N LEU A 93 1.33 9.74 2.93
CA LEU A 93 2.74 9.38 2.81
C LEU A 93 2.84 7.92 2.38
N THR A 94 3.03 7.65 1.10
CA THR A 94 3.01 6.28 0.56
C THR A 94 4.04 5.34 1.21
N CYS A 95 5.13 5.87 1.77
CA CYS A 95 6.11 5.09 2.54
C CYS A 95 5.62 4.60 3.90
N GLN A 96 4.53 5.15 4.42
CA GLN A 96 3.90 4.76 5.68
C GLN A 96 2.45 4.31 5.49
N ALA A 97 1.91 4.38 4.27
CA ALA A 97 0.50 4.10 3.99
C ALA A 97 0.27 2.61 3.71
N LEU A 98 -0.53 1.96 4.54
CA LEU A 98 -0.99 0.59 4.39
C LEU A 98 -2.45 0.58 3.90
N PRO A 99 -2.76 -0.08 2.77
CA PRO A 99 -4.13 -0.27 2.30
C PRO A 99 -5.08 -0.86 3.35
N THR A 100 -6.30 -0.33 3.42
CA THR A 100 -7.36 -0.80 4.33
C THR A 100 -8.72 -1.02 3.63
N SER A 101 -8.73 -0.98 2.29
CA SER A 101 -9.89 -1.31 1.45
C SER A 101 -9.52 -2.31 0.35
N ARG A 102 -10.55 -2.94 -0.25
CA ARG A 102 -10.39 -3.89 -1.38
C ARG A 102 -9.89 -3.26 -2.68
N THR A 103 -10.01 -1.95 -2.80
CA THR A 103 -9.57 -1.19 -3.97
C THR A 103 -8.82 0.02 -3.46
N VAL A 104 -7.64 0.29 -4.01
CA VAL A 104 -6.82 1.46 -3.69
C VAL A 104 -6.22 2.04 -4.96
N ARG A 105 -6.34 3.36 -5.11
CA ARG A 105 -5.67 4.13 -6.17
C ARG A 105 -4.92 5.31 -5.57
N VAL A 106 -3.63 5.42 -5.88
CA VAL A 106 -2.83 6.60 -5.54
C VAL A 106 -2.25 7.26 -6.78
N VAL A 107 -2.19 8.60 -6.73
CA VAL A 107 -1.64 9.45 -7.78
C VAL A 107 -0.47 10.25 -7.21
N TYR A 108 0.71 10.06 -7.78
CA TYR A 108 1.88 10.88 -7.51
C TYR A 108 1.87 12.10 -8.44
N GLU A 109 1.93 13.29 -7.84
CA GLU A 109 2.01 14.60 -8.51
C GLU A 109 3.47 15.06 -8.68
#